data_AF-A0A7Y9MF81-F1
#
_entry.id   AF-A0A7Y9MF81-F1
#
_cell.length_a   1.000
_cell.length_b   1.000
_cell.length_c   1.000
_cell.angle_alpha   90.00
_cell.angle_beta   90.00
_cell.angle_gamma   90.00
#
_symmetry.space_group_name_H-M   'P 1'
#
loop_
_entity.id
_entity.type
_entity.pdbx_description
1 polymer ?
#
loop_
_entity_poly.entity_id
_entity_poly.type
_entity_poly.pdbx_seq_one_letter_code
_entity_poly.pdbx_strand_id
1 'polypeptide(L)'
;MMLEWWNDIVRWFASDAGQTIFVTAVLPFIAILAAGLLAGLIMRGALKRFVLQQDKQAKVSAIAGLAASARKAAAWSSLSAQEKQHVEQQTSEAEIRVRLLPVAGATEAADWAAHYMASMKRNSANYGFQAEQDLKQLQDGLVFWHHKPSKARKMFAQDLATWKYDTSAPDDELLAKQREWAAQQETQPFEPVKAS
;
A
#
# COMPACT_ATOMS: atom_id res chain seq x y z
N MET A 1 -49.83 42.44 -23.81
CA MET A 1 -48.77 41.63 -24.46
C MET A 1 -48.20 40.53 -23.55
N MET A 2 -47.31 40.76 -22.56
CA MET A 2 -46.79 39.67 -21.70
C MET A 2 -47.87 38.95 -20.86
N LEU A 3 -48.83 39.71 -20.30
CA LEU A 3 -49.95 39.16 -19.51
C LEU A 3 -50.96 38.37 -20.36
N GLU A 4 -51.20 38.81 -21.61
CA GLU A 4 -52.15 38.15 -22.51
C GLU A 4 -51.59 36.81 -22.99
N TRP A 5 -50.33 36.80 -23.45
CA TRP A 5 -49.64 35.56 -23.81
C TRP A 5 -49.60 34.55 -22.65
N TRP A 6 -49.33 35.01 -21.44
CA TRP A 6 -49.33 34.14 -20.26
C TRP A 6 -50.72 33.59 -19.96
N ASN A 7 -51.75 34.43 -20.03
CA ASN A 7 -53.12 34.02 -19.79
C ASN A 7 -53.61 33.02 -20.85
N ASP A 8 -53.19 33.18 -22.10
CA ASP A 8 -53.51 32.25 -23.19
C ASP A 8 -52.88 30.87 -22.97
N ILE A 9 -51.64 30.82 -22.46
CA ILE A 9 -50.98 29.55 -22.08
C ILE A 9 -51.73 28.87 -20.94
N VAL A 10 -52.07 29.63 -19.88
CA VAL A 10 -52.78 29.08 -18.71
C VAL A 10 -54.17 28.59 -19.11
N ARG A 11 -54.89 29.32 -19.97
CA ARG A 11 -56.20 28.93 -20.50
C ARG A 11 -56.12 27.69 -21.36
N TRP A 12 -55.14 27.59 -22.24
CA TRP A 12 -54.91 26.38 -23.04
C TRP A 12 -54.58 25.19 -22.14
N PHE A 13 -53.69 25.36 -21.16
CA PHE A 13 -53.32 24.30 -20.22
C PHE A 13 -54.53 23.81 -19.41
N ALA A 14 -55.42 24.71 -18.99
CA ALA A 14 -56.64 24.38 -18.27
C ALA A 14 -57.77 23.79 -19.16
N SER A 15 -57.62 23.82 -20.49
CA SER A 15 -58.59 23.22 -21.42
C SER A 15 -58.45 21.70 -21.51
N ASP A 16 -59.51 21.00 -21.90
CA ASP A 16 -59.53 19.53 -22.03
C ASP A 16 -58.45 19.00 -23.01
N ALA A 17 -58.23 19.71 -24.11
CA ALA A 17 -57.20 19.36 -25.09
C ALA A 17 -55.79 19.54 -24.52
N GLY A 18 -55.54 20.64 -23.79
CA GLY A 18 -54.26 20.90 -23.13
C GLY A 18 -53.96 19.88 -22.02
N GLN A 19 -54.95 19.55 -21.18
CA GLN A 19 -54.84 18.52 -20.14
C GLN A 19 -54.56 17.15 -20.74
N THR A 20 -55.24 16.77 -21.83
CA THR A 20 -55.04 15.48 -22.50
C THR A 20 -53.59 15.33 -22.99
N ILE A 21 -53.06 16.32 -23.71
CA ILE A 21 -51.67 16.31 -24.21
C ILE A 21 -50.68 16.29 -23.04
N PHE A 22 -50.96 17.07 -21.99
CA PHE A 22 -50.07 17.12 -20.84
C PHE A 22 -49.96 15.76 -20.14
N VAL A 23 -51.08 15.11 -19.84
CA VAL A 23 -51.10 13.83 -19.13
C VAL A 23 -50.59 12.68 -20.01
N THR A 24 -50.89 12.68 -21.31
CA THR A 24 -50.54 11.56 -22.21
C THR A 24 -49.13 11.63 -22.78
N ALA A 25 -48.56 12.83 -22.91
CA ALA A 25 -47.25 13.02 -23.56
C ALA A 25 -46.24 13.75 -22.67
N VAL A 26 -46.59 14.92 -22.11
CA VAL A 26 -45.62 15.77 -21.39
C VAL A 26 -45.22 15.15 -20.05
N LEU A 27 -46.20 14.75 -19.25
CA LEU A 27 -45.99 14.14 -17.94
C LEU A 27 -45.16 12.85 -18.02
N PRO A 28 -45.48 11.86 -18.89
CA PRO A 28 -44.65 10.67 -19.01
C PRO A 28 -43.25 10.97 -19.56
N PHE A 29 -43.10 11.93 -20.48
CA PHE A 29 -41.79 12.36 -20.95
C PHE A 29 -40.92 12.90 -19.81
N ILE A 30 -41.46 13.81 -18.99
CA ILE A 30 -40.76 14.35 -17.81
C ILE A 30 -40.47 13.24 -16.79
N ALA A 31 -41.41 12.31 -16.58
CA ALA A 31 -41.23 11.18 -15.67
C ALA A 31 -40.07 10.29 -16.13
N ILE A 32 -39.95 10.00 -17.43
CA ILE A 32 -38.83 9.22 -18.00
C ILE A 32 -37.51 9.97 -17.80
N LEU A 33 -37.46 11.28 -18.05
CA LEU A 33 -36.26 12.09 -17.83
C LEU A 33 -35.84 12.11 -16.35
N ALA A 34 -36.80 12.31 -15.46
CA ALA A 34 -36.57 12.29 -14.02
C ALA A 34 -36.09 10.91 -13.54
N ALA A 35 -36.71 9.83 -14.03
CA ALA A 35 -36.29 8.47 -13.73
C ALA A 35 -34.87 8.18 -14.22
N GLY A 36 -34.53 8.59 -15.45
CA GLY A 36 -33.18 8.44 -16.01
C GLY A 36 -32.12 9.21 -15.20
N LEU A 37 -32.44 10.44 -14.80
CA LEU A 37 -31.55 11.26 -13.97
C LEU A 37 -31.33 10.62 -12.59
N LEU A 38 -32.39 10.19 -11.92
CA LEU A 38 -32.32 9.53 -10.62
C LEU A 38 -31.54 8.22 -10.70
N ALA A 39 -31.82 7.38 -11.69
CA ALA A 39 -31.09 6.14 -11.92
C ALA A 39 -29.59 6.40 -12.15
N GLY A 40 -29.24 7.39 -12.97
CA GLY A 40 -27.85 7.77 -13.23
C GLY A 40 -27.11 8.23 -11.97
N LEU A 41 -27.75 9.02 -11.11
CA LEU A 41 -27.16 9.48 -9.84
C LEU A 41 -26.93 8.33 -8.86
N ILE A 42 -27.90 7.41 -8.74
CA ILE A 42 -27.78 6.21 -7.89
C ILE A 42 -26.64 5.32 -8.39
N MET A 43 -26.61 5.04 -9.70
CA MET A 43 -25.57 4.23 -10.35
C MET A 43 -24.17 4.79 -10.07
N ARG A 44 -23.99 6.11 -10.25
CA ARG A 44 -22.71 6.78 -10.01
C ARG A 44 -22.28 6.67 -8.54
N GLY A 45 -23.22 6.84 -7.61
CA GLY A 45 -22.98 6.68 -6.17
C GLY A 45 -22.57 5.25 -5.80
N ALA A 46 -23.28 4.26 -6.34
CA ALA A 46 -23.02 2.84 -6.11
C ALA A 46 -21.64 2.43 -6.65
N LEU A 47 -21.30 2.82 -7.89
CA LEU A 47 -20.02 2.49 -8.51
C LEU A 47 -18.84 3.08 -7.73
N LYS A 48 -18.95 4.34 -7.30
CA LYS A 48 -17.91 4.98 -6.48
C LYS A 48 -17.72 4.24 -5.15
N ARG A 49 -18.81 3.86 -4.47
CA ARG A 49 -18.74 3.11 -3.20
C ARG A 49 -18.14 1.72 -3.41
N PHE A 50 -18.51 1.04 -4.49
CA PHE A 50 -17.99 -0.27 -4.83
C PHE A 50 -16.48 -0.25 -5.07
N VAL A 51 -15.96 0.70 -5.86
CA VAL A 51 -14.51 0.87 -6.08
C VAL A 51 -13.79 1.13 -4.76
N LEU A 52 -14.29 2.06 -3.94
CA LEU A 52 -13.70 2.34 -2.62
C LEU A 52 -13.73 1.12 -1.68
N GLN A 53 -14.74 0.27 -1.78
CA GLN A 53 -14.83 -0.96 -1.00
C GLN A 53 -13.81 -2.00 -1.50
N GLN A 54 -13.63 -2.14 -2.81
CA GLN A 54 -12.60 -3.02 -3.38
C GLN A 54 -11.19 -2.55 -3.00
N ASP A 55 -10.89 -1.27 -3.09
CA ASP A 55 -9.58 -0.72 -2.69
C ASP A 55 -9.27 -1.02 -1.21
N LYS A 56 -10.27 -0.87 -0.34
CA LYS A 56 -10.15 -1.23 1.08
C LYS A 56 -9.90 -2.72 1.27
N GLN A 57 -10.64 -3.57 0.58
CA GLN A 57 -10.46 -5.03 0.67
C GLN A 57 -9.09 -5.47 0.15
N ALA A 58 -8.63 -4.92 -0.98
CA ALA A 58 -7.31 -5.17 -1.53
C ALA A 58 -6.19 -4.76 -0.57
N LYS A 59 -6.34 -3.60 0.10
CA LYS A 59 -5.38 -3.16 1.12
C LYS A 59 -5.36 -4.11 2.32
N VAL A 60 -6.52 -4.51 2.82
CA VAL A 60 -6.61 -5.43 3.98
C VAL A 60 -6.00 -6.79 3.62
N SER A 61 -6.29 -7.33 2.44
CA SER A 61 -5.76 -8.63 2.02
C SER A 61 -4.24 -8.60 1.82
N ALA A 62 -3.70 -7.52 1.25
CA ALA A 62 -2.26 -7.32 1.11
C ALA A 62 -1.56 -7.23 2.47
N ILE A 63 -2.10 -6.44 3.41
CA ILE A 63 -1.58 -6.34 4.79
C ILE A 63 -1.65 -7.69 5.50
N ALA A 64 -2.76 -8.43 5.36
CA ALA A 64 -2.91 -9.74 5.98
C ALA A 64 -1.90 -10.75 5.44
N GLY A 65 -1.65 -10.74 4.12
CA GLY A 65 -0.62 -11.57 3.49
C GLY A 65 0.78 -11.25 4.02
N LEU A 66 1.13 -9.97 4.09
CA LEU A 66 2.42 -9.53 4.62
C LEU A 66 2.59 -9.90 6.10
N ALA A 67 1.55 -9.71 6.93
CA ALA A 67 1.56 -10.09 8.33
C ALA A 67 1.64 -11.62 8.54
N ALA A 68 1.03 -12.42 7.65
CA ALA A 68 1.15 -13.87 7.69
C ALA A 68 2.59 -14.31 7.38
N SER A 69 3.21 -13.74 6.36
CA SER A 69 4.61 -13.99 6.03
C SER A 69 5.54 -13.55 7.16
N ALA A 70 5.27 -12.42 7.81
CA ALA A 70 6.04 -11.94 8.96
C ALA A 70 5.98 -12.90 10.17
N ARG A 71 4.82 -13.52 10.45
CA ARG A 71 4.72 -14.57 11.49
C ARG A 71 5.64 -15.76 11.20
N LYS A 72 5.73 -16.16 9.92
CA LYS A 72 6.63 -17.24 9.50
C LYS A 72 8.10 -16.81 9.55
N ALA A 73 8.40 -15.54 9.30
CA ALA A 73 9.74 -14.97 9.48
C ALA A 73 10.18 -14.97 10.96
N ALA A 74 9.29 -14.68 11.90
CA ALA A 74 9.61 -14.74 13.34
C ALA A 74 9.95 -16.17 13.81
N ALA A 75 9.31 -17.18 13.22
CA ALA A 75 9.55 -18.59 13.50
C ALA A 75 10.50 -19.26 12.48
N TRP A 76 11.36 -18.49 11.80
CA TRP A 76 12.12 -18.98 10.64
C TRP A 76 13.03 -20.19 10.94
N SER A 77 13.65 -20.22 12.12
CA SER A 77 14.55 -21.29 12.56
C SER A 77 13.86 -22.64 12.70
N SER A 78 12.56 -22.67 13.01
CA SER A 78 11.79 -23.91 13.17
C SER A 78 11.23 -24.45 11.85
N LEU A 79 11.32 -23.71 10.75
CA LEU A 79 10.82 -24.12 9.44
C LEU A 79 11.80 -25.07 8.74
N SER A 80 11.24 -26.08 8.06
CA SER A 80 11.98 -26.93 7.14
C SER A 80 12.46 -26.14 5.91
N ALA A 81 13.42 -26.69 5.15
CA ALA A 81 13.93 -26.05 3.94
C ALA A 81 12.83 -25.79 2.88
N GLN A 82 11.90 -26.75 2.71
CA GLN A 82 10.78 -26.61 1.79
C GLN A 82 9.81 -25.51 2.22
N GLU A 83 9.49 -25.43 3.51
CA GLU A 83 8.64 -24.37 4.06
C GLU A 83 9.30 -22.99 3.92
N LYS A 84 10.61 -22.89 4.14
CA LYS A 84 11.37 -21.65 3.94
C LYS A 84 11.23 -21.14 2.52
N GLN A 85 11.45 -21.99 1.51
CA GLN A 85 11.29 -21.62 0.10
C GLN A 85 9.85 -21.16 -0.21
N HIS A 86 8.85 -21.87 0.30
CA HIS A 86 7.45 -21.49 0.12
C HIS A 86 7.14 -20.12 0.75
N VAL A 87 7.64 -19.87 1.96
CA VAL A 87 7.47 -18.59 2.66
C VAL A 87 8.18 -17.45 1.94
N GLU A 88 9.35 -17.66 1.34
CA GLU A 88 9.99 -16.62 0.51
C GLU A 88 9.13 -16.24 -0.68
N GLN A 89 8.58 -17.23 -1.39
CA GLN A 89 7.68 -16.96 -2.50
C GLN A 89 6.44 -16.18 -2.04
N GLN A 90 5.78 -16.63 -0.95
CA GLN A 90 4.63 -15.92 -0.37
C GLN A 90 4.98 -14.50 0.07
N THR A 91 6.18 -14.29 0.62
CA THR A 91 6.68 -12.97 1.00
C THR A 91 6.81 -12.08 -0.22
N SER A 92 7.47 -12.56 -1.28
CA SER A 92 7.66 -11.80 -2.52
C SER A 92 6.33 -11.41 -3.18
N GLU A 93 5.36 -12.33 -3.23
CA GLU A 93 4.04 -12.06 -3.78
C GLU A 93 3.27 -11.04 -2.93
N ALA A 94 3.31 -11.17 -1.60
CA ALA A 94 2.65 -10.24 -0.69
C ALA A 94 3.27 -8.83 -0.80
N GLU A 95 4.58 -8.75 -0.90
CA GLU A 95 5.30 -7.49 -1.08
C GLU A 95 4.91 -6.79 -2.39
N ILE A 96 4.88 -7.52 -3.50
CA ILE A 96 4.43 -6.99 -4.80
C ILE A 96 2.99 -6.46 -4.68
N ARG A 97 2.08 -7.22 -4.06
CA ARG A 97 0.70 -6.77 -3.86
C ARG A 97 0.63 -5.48 -3.06
N VAL A 98 1.45 -5.32 -2.01
CA VAL A 98 1.52 -4.09 -1.22
C VAL A 98 2.02 -2.92 -2.07
N ARG A 99 3.10 -3.11 -2.85
CA ARG A 99 3.67 -2.08 -3.72
C ARG A 99 2.71 -1.60 -4.81
N LEU A 100 1.81 -2.48 -5.28
CA LEU A 100 0.79 -2.16 -6.29
C LEU A 100 -0.44 -1.43 -5.73
N LEU A 101 -0.56 -1.27 -4.41
CA LEU A 101 -1.71 -0.59 -3.82
C LEU A 101 -1.72 0.91 -4.17
N PRO A 102 -2.89 1.48 -4.53
CA PRO A 102 -3.04 2.91 -4.80
C PRO A 102 -3.13 3.73 -3.49
N VAL A 103 -2.14 3.59 -2.61
CA VAL A 103 -2.13 4.20 -1.27
C VAL A 103 -0.77 4.86 -1.00
N ALA A 104 -0.80 6.03 -0.38
CA ALA A 104 0.43 6.73 0.01
C ALA A 104 1.31 5.86 0.92
N GLY A 105 2.59 5.77 0.59
CA GLY A 105 3.55 5.02 1.39
C GLY A 105 3.57 3.52 1.12
N ALA A 106 2.95 3.03 0.04
CA ALA A 106 2.92 1.61 -0.29
C ALA A 106 4.31 1.00 -0.46
N THR A 107 5.18 1.68 -1.22
CA THR A 107 6.57 1.27 -1.43
C THR A 107 7.35 1.32 -0.12
N GLU A 108 7.25 2.42 0.64
CA GLU A 108 7.93 2.57 1.92
C GLU A 108 7.45 1.54 2.95
N ALA A 109 6.16 1.18 2.97
CA ALA A 109 5.62 0.12 3.82
C ALA A 109 6.18 -1.25 3.45
N ALA A 110 6.34 -1.53 2.16
CA ALA A 110 6.94 -2.77 1.67
C ALA A 110 8.42 -2.88 2.06
N ASP A 111 9.22 -1.82 1.83
CA ASP A 111 10.63 -1.77 2.21
C ASP A 111 10.81 -1.90 3.73
N TRP A 112 9.97 -1.19 4.49
CA TRP A 112 9.99 -1.21 5.96
C TRP A 112 9.66 -2.59 6.51
N ALA A 113 8.61 -3.24 5.98
CA ALA A 113 8.25 -4.59 6.38
C ALA A 113 9.33 -5.62 6.00
N ALA A 114 9.94 -5.49 4.82
CA ALA A 114 11.03 -6.36 4.38
C ALA A 114 12.22 -6.31 5.35
N HIS A 115 12.58 -5.12 5.84
CA HIS A 115 13.64 -4.96 6.83
C HIS A 115 13.31 -5.69 8.15
N TYR A 116 12.11 -5.47 8.70
CA TYR A 116 11.66 -6.19 9.90
C TYR A 116 11.66 -7.71 9.71
N MET A 117 11.21 -8.19 8.54
CA MET A 117 11.23 -9.63 8.24
C MET A 117 12.64 -10.19 8.14
N ALA A 118 13.60 -9.44 7.59
CA ALA A 118 15.00 -9.83 7.59
C ALA A 118 15.58 -9.89 9.01
N SER A 119 15.29 -8.89 9.86
CA SER A 119 15.66 -8.89 11.28
C SER A 119 15.09 -10.11 12.02
N MET A 120 13.79 -10.38 11.85
CA MET A 120 13.12 -11.53 12.46
C MET A 120 13.76 -12.86 12.05
N LYS A 121 14.03 -13.07 10.76
CA LYS A 121 14.69 -14.30 10.28
C LYS A 121 16.09 -14.49 10.87
N ARG A 122 16.86 -13.40 11.04
CA ARG A 122 18.18 -13.45 11.67
C ARG A 122 18.10 -13.78 13.16
N ASN A 123 17.09 -13.24 13.84
CA ASN A 123 16.92 -13.36 15.28
C ASN A 123 16.16 -14.63 15.72
N SER A 124 15.45 -15.31 14.82
CA SER A 124 14.54 -16.42 15.17
C SER A 124 15.22 -17.61 15.86
N ALA A 125 16.51 -17.85 15.63
CA ALA A 125 17.21 -19.01 16.19
C ALA A 125 17.60 -18.83 17.66
N ASN A 126 18.15 -17.67 18.01
CA ASN A 126 18.77 -17.42 19.32
C ASN A 126 18.05 -16.32 20.12
N TYR A 127 17.24 -15.50 19.47
CA TYR A 127 16.60 -14.31 20.04
C TYR A 127 15.10 -14.29 19.70
N GLY A 128 14.40 -15.39 20.02
CA GLY A 128 12.97 -15.55 19.71
C GLY A 128 12.10 -14.44 20.28
N PHE A 129 12.37 -13.97 21.50
CA PHE A 129 11.67 -12.83 22.09
C PHE A 129 11.82 -11.53 21.27
N GLN A 130 13.02 -11.26 20.75
CA GLN A 130 13.25 -10.11 19.88
C GLN A 130 12.48 -10.25 18.56
N ALA A 131 12.47 -11.45 17.97
CA ALA A 131 11.72 -11.72 16.76
C ALA A 131 10.20 -11.53 16.96
N GLU A 132 9.66 -11.90 18.13
CA GLU A 132 8.25 -11.66 18.49
C GLU A 132 7.95 -10.17 18.72
N GLN A 133 8.88 -9.43 19.33
CA GLN A 133 8.75 -7.98 19.51
C GLN A 133 8.76 -7.25 18.16
N ASP A 134 9.67 -7.62 17.26
CA ASP A 134 9.77 -7.12 15.90
C ASP A 134 8.48 -7.41 15.10
N LEU A 135 7.92 -8.62 15.26
CA LEU A 135 6.64 -9.00 14.67
C LEU A 135 5.50 -8.09 15.15
N LYS A 136 5.44 -7.81 16.45
CA LYS A 136 4.41 -6.94 17.03
C LYS A 136 4.53 -5.51 16.48
N GLN A 137 5.75 -4.96 16.46
CA GLN A 137 6.00 -3.63 15.88
C GLN A 137 5.58 -3.56 14.42
N LEU A 138 5.92 -4.59 13.62
CA LEU A 138 5.49 -4.69 12.23
C LEU A 138 3.97 -4.68 12.11
N GLN A 139 3.26 -5.49 12.91
CA GLN A 139 1.79 -5.56 12.86
C GLN A 139 1.15 -4.22 13.25
N ASP A 140 1.61 -3.60 14.33
CA ASP A 140 1.11 -2.31 14.80
C ASP A 140 1.38 -1.20 13.76
N GLY A 141 2.56 -1.22 13.12
CA GLY A 141 2.92 -0.31 12.05
C GLY A 141 2.04 -0.47 10.80
N LEU A 142 1.76 -1.71 10.38
CA LEU A 142 0.87 -1.99 9.24
C LEU A 142 -0.58 -1.59 9.54
N VAL A 143 -1.06 -1.81 10.77
CA VAL A 143 -2.38 -1.33 11.22
C VAL A 143 -2.42 0.20 11.26
N PHE A 144 -1.36 0.84 11.75
CA PHE A 144 -1.24 2.30 11.71
C PHE A 144 -1.26 2.84 10.28
N TRP A 145 -0.55 2.20 9.35
CA TRP A 145 -0.58 2.53 7.92
C TRP A 145 -1.94 2.27 7.28
N HIS A 146 -2.66 1.23 7.73
CA HIS A 146 -4.03 0.99 7.32
C HIS A 146 -4.91 2.21 7.58
N HIS A 147 -4.85 2.75 8.80
CA HIS A 147 -5.67 3.88 9.25
C HIS A 147 -5.16 5.26 8.82
N LYS A 148 -3.85 5.48 8.83
CA LYS A 148 -3.21 6.80 8.61
C LYS A 148 -2.02 6.69 7.64
N PRO A 149 -2.26 6.41 6.35
CA PRO A 149 -1.19 6.07 5.39
C PRO A 149 -0.15 7.19 5.23
N SER A 150 -0.57 8.45 5.14
CA SER A 150 0.36 9.58 4.98
C SER A 150 1.25 9.83 6.20
N LYS A 151 0.76 9.50 7.42
CA LYS A 151 1.57 9.63 8.64
C LYS A 151 2.52 8.45 8.78
N ALA A 152 2.02 7.24 8.55
CA ALA A 152 2.82 6.04 8.56
C ALA A 152 3.93 6.07 7.51
N ARG A 153 3.67 6.63 6.31
CA ARG A 153 4.72 6.87 5.30
C ARG A 153 5.92 7.64 5.86
N LYS A 154 5.67 8.70 6.62
CA LYS A 154 6.74 9.51 7.23
C LYS A 154 7.51 8.72 8.28
N MET A 155 6.80 7.96 9.12
CA MET A 155 7.41 7.07 10.10
C MET A 155 8.30 6.02 9.40
N PHE A 156 7.77 5.31 8.40
CA PHE A 156 8.52 4.30 7.65
C PHE A 156 9.75 4.90 6.96
N ALA A 157 9.61 6.07 6.33
CA ALA A 157 10.73 6.76 5.70
C ALA A 157 11.81 7.17 6.72
N GLN A 158 11.41 7.58 7.91
CA GLN A 158 12.34 7.90 9.00
C GLN A 158 13.07 6.65 9.50
N ASP A 159 12.36 5.57 9.77
CA ASP A 159 12.96 4.30 10.21
C ASP A 159 13.93 3.75 9.16
N LEU A 160 13.51 3.73 7.88
CA LEU A 160 14.35 3.32 6.76
C LEU A 160 15.60 4.19 6.61
N ALA A 161 15.50 5.51 6.87
CA ALA A 161 16.66 6.39 6.86
C ALA A 161 17.62 6.03 8.01
N THR A 162 17.10 5.83 9.22
CA THR A 162 17.90 5.42 10.39
C THR A 162 18.67 4.13 10.12
N TRP A 163 18.00 3.09 9.63
CA TRP A 163 18.66 1.80 9.35
C TRP A 163 19.71 1.86 8.26
N LYS A 164 19.51 2.73 7.25
CA LYS A 164 20.54 2.97 6.23
C LYS A 164 21.80 3.54 6.86
N TYR A 165 21.68 4.53 7.74
CA TYR A 165 22.84 5.09 8.44
C TYR A 165 23.53 4.06 9.36
N ASP A 166 22.75 3.27 10.11
CA ASP A 166 23.29 2.25 11.01
C ASP A 166 24.03 1.13 10.25
N THR A 167 23.59 0.80 9.03
CA THR A 167 24.23 -0.21 8.19
C THR A 167 25.48 0.32 7.48
N SER A 168 25.51 1.60 7.10
CA SER A 168 26.63 2.19 6.37
C SER A 168 27.86 2.51 7.25
N ALA A 169 27.67 2.83 8.53
CA ALA A 169 28.78 3.22 9.41
C ALA A 169 29.86 2.13 9.62
N PRO A 170 29.53 0.84 9.82
CA PRO A 170 30.53 -0.24 9.95
C PRO A 170 31.20 -0.61 8.63
N ASP A 171 30.45 -0.55 7.52
CA ASP A 171 30.94 -0.94 6.19
C ASP A 171 31.94 0.07 5.64
N ASP A 172 31.73 1.37 5.87
CA ASP A 172 32.70 2.42 5.49
C ASP A 172 34.00 2.30 6.28
N GLU A 173 33.94 1.93 7.57
CA GLU A 173 35.12 1.70 8.40
C GLU A 173 35.90 0.43 7.98
N LEU A 174 35.18 -0.64 7.62
CA LEU A 174 35.77 -1.87 7.09
C LEU A 174 36.41 -1.65 5.72
N LEU A 175 35.76 -0.89 4.83
CA LEU A 175 36.30 -0.53 3.52
C LEU A 175 37.53 0.40 3.66
N ALA A 176 37.52 1.32 4.62
CA ALA A 176 38.69 2.13 4.95
C ALA A 176 39.86 1.26 5.44
N LYS A 177 39.63 0.34 6.38
CA LYS A 177 40.66 -0.61 6.86
C LYS A 177 41.18 -1.53 5.76
N GLN A 178 40.33 -1.97 4.83
CA GLN A 178 40.76 -2.75 3.67
C GLN A 178 41.65 -1.94 2.73
N ARG A 179 41.35 -0.66 2.49
CA ARG A 179 42.20 0.24 1.69
C ARG A 179 43.53 0.53 2.38
N GLU A 180 43.52 0.75 3.69
CA GLU A 180 44.73 0.94 4.48
C GLU A 180 45.63 -0.31 4.48
N TRP A 181 45.04 -1.50 4.59
CA TRP A 181 45.78 -2.76 4.52
C TRP A 181 46.37 -3.02 3.12
N ALA A 182 45.60 -2.71 2.06
CA ALA A 182 46.10 -2.79 0.69
C ALA A 182 47.27 -1.82 0.44
N ALA A 183 47.19 -0.59 0.95
CA ALA A 183 48.28 0.39 0.85
C ALA A 183 49.54 -0.05 1.62
N GLN A 184 49.39 -0.72 2.76
CA GLN A 184 50.51 -1.26 3.54
C GLN A 184 51.22 -2.42 2.82
N GLN A 185 50.50 -3.22 2.02
CA GLN A 185 51.10 -4.29 1.21
C GLN A 185 51.90 -3.76 0.02
N GLU A 186 51.45 -2.68 -0.63
CA GLU A 186 52.18 -2.06 -1.74
C GLU A 186 53.50 -1.39 -1.29
N THR A 187 53.63 -1.05 -0.01
CA THR A 187 54.81 -0.37 0.54
C THR A 187 55.85 -1.30 1.15
N GLN A 188 55.63 -2.63 1.21
CA GLN A 188 56.67 -3.57 1.62
C GLN A 188 57.58 -3.89 0.43
N PRO A 189 58.86 -3.45 0.43
CA PRO A 189 59.82 -3.89 -0.55
C PRO A 189 60.03 -5.39 -0.32
N PHE A 190 59.82 -6.20 -1.36
CA PHE A 190 60.29 -7.58 -1.40
C PHE A 190 61.82 -7.56 -1.18
N GLU A 191 62.27 -7.86 0.04
CA GLU A 191 63.67 -8.18 0.29
C GLU A 191 63.92 -9.62 -0.19
N PRO A 192 64.72 -9.84 -1.25
CA PRO A 192 65.06 -11.18 -1.67
C PRO A 192 65.88 -11.86 -0.58
N VAL A 193 65.35 -12.96 -0.05
CA VAL A 193 66.05 -13.85 0.89
C VAL A 193 67.37 -14.29 0.25
N LYS A 194 68.50 -13.79 0.76
CA LYS A 194 69.83 -14.29 0.40
C LYS A 194 70.00 -15.68 0.98
N ALA A 195 70.05 -16.68 0.12
CA ALA A 195 70.52 -18.01 0.48
C ALA A 195 72.02 -17.94 0.85
N SER A 196 72.37 -18.51 1.99
CA SER A 196 73.74 -18.80 2.43
C SER A 196 73.76 -20.14 3.14
#